data_AF-A0AAV8X1H6-F1
#
_entry.id   AF-A0AAV8X1H6-F1
#
_cell.length_a   1.000
_cell.length_b   1.000
_cell.length_c   1.000
_cell.angle_alpha   90.00
_cell.angle_beta   90.00
_cell.angle_gamma   90.00
#
_symmetry.space_group_name_H-M   'P 1'
#
loop_
_entity.id
_entity.type
_entity.pdbx_description
1 polymer ?
#
loop_
_entity_poly.entity_id
_entity_poly.type
_entity_poly.pdbx_seq_one_letter_code
_entity_poly.pdbx_strand_id
1 'polypeptide(L)' 'MFRNRVILERRRIRDATNPFELPEEMFKNFFRFSREMATEIINMLSSHLRYTRRSTAIAKELHL' A
#
# COMPACT_ATOMS: atom_id res chain seq x y z
N MET A 1 19.12 -6.82 -17.81
CA MET A 1 18.05 -5.83 -18.10
C MET A 1 16.62 -6.28 -17.75
N PHE A 2 16.27 -7.58 -17.74
CA PHE A 2 14.88 -8.03 -17.46
C PHE A 2 14.41 -7.96 -16.00
N ARG A 3 15.31 -8.15 -15.03
CA ARG A 3 14.97 -8.24 -13.60
C ARG A 3 14.34 -6.95 -13.04
N ASN A 4 14.77 -5.80 -13.55
CA ASN A 4 14.24 -4.49 -13.12
C ASN A 4 12.80 -4.28 -13.59
N ARG A 5 12.41 -4.77 -14.78
CA ARG A 5 11.04 -4.64 -15.28
C ARG A 5 10.03 -5.42 -14.42
N VAL A 6 10.39 -6.63 -14.00
CA VAL A 6 9.52 -7.45 -13.14
C VAL A 6 9.30 -6.80 -11.77
N ILE A 7 10.34 -6.19 -11.20
CA ILE A 7 10.24 -5.48 -9.91
C ILE A 7 9.31 -4.25 -10.05
N LEU A 8 9.45 -3.49 -11.14
CA LEU A 8 8.63 -2.31 -11.39
C LEU A 8 7.15 -2.66 -11.61
N GLU A 9 6.85 -3.72 -12.37
CA GLU A 9 5.46 -4.17 -12.57
C GLU A 9 4.83 -4.66 -11.26
N ARG A 10 5.57 -5.42 -10.45
CA ARG A 10 5.07 -5.85 -9.13
C ARG A 10 4.76 -4.67 -8.22
N ARG A 11 5.57 -3.60 -8.27
CA ARG A 11 5.28 -2.35 -7.55
C ARG A 11 4.04 -1.66 -8.10
N ARG A 12 3.91 -1.54 -9.42
CA ARG A 12 2.73 -0.93 -10.07
C ARG A 12 1.43 -1.62 -9.65
N ILE A 13 1.42 -2.96 -9.67
CA ILE A 13 0.27 -3.76 -9.24
C ILE A 13 0.00 -3.55 -7.75
N ARG A 14 1.02 -3.64 -6.90
CA ARG A 14 0.90 -3.41 -5.46
C ARG A 14 0.31 -2.04 -5.14
N ASP A 15 0.76 -1.00 -5.83
CA ASP A 15 0.36 0.38 -5.56
C ASP A 15 -1.03 0.72 -6.14
N ALA A 16 -1.49 -0.04 -7.14
CA ALA A 16 -2.82 0.12 -7.75
C ALA A 16 -3.93 -0.73 -7.11
N THR A 17 -3.60 -1.63 -6.17
CA THR A 17 -4.56 -2.58 -5.59
C THR A 17 -4.69 -2.37 -4.09
N ASN A 18 -5.89 -2.58 -3.53
CA ASN A 18 -6.06 -2.67 -2.07
C ASN A 18 -5.39 -3.98 -1.57
N PRO A 19 -4.30 -3.92 -0.79
CA PRO A 19 -3.58 -5.11 -0.38
C PRO A 19 -4.43 -6.09 0.43
N PHE A 20 -5.39 -5.59 1.22
CA PHE A 20 -6.19 -6.43 2.13
C PHE A 20 -7.24 -7.29 1.42
N GLU A 21 -7.60 -6.93 0.19
CA GLU A 21 -8.53 -7.67 -0.65
C GLU A 21 -7.85 -8.82 -1.41
N LEU A 22 -6.52 -8.87 -1.41
CA LEU A 22 -5.78 -9.94 -2.08
C LEU A 22 -5.92 -11.28 -1.33
N PRO A 23 -5.91 -12.43 -2.06
CA PRO A 23 -5.75 -13.74 -1.46
C PRO A 23 -4.46 -13.84 -0.64
N GLU A 24 -4.47 -14.61 0.45
CA GLU A 24 -3.34 -14.69 1.40
C GLU A 24 -2.01 -15.06 0.74
N GLU A 25 -2.02 -16.05 -0.16
CA GLU A 25 -0.82 -16.49 -0.88
C GLU A 25 -0.25 -15.39 -1.79
N MET A 26 -1.12 -14.59 -2.42
CA MET A 26 -0.68 -13.44 -3.21
C MET A 26 -0.12 -12.35 -2.30
N PHE A 27 -0.81 -12.06 -1.20
CA PHE A 27 -0.35 -11.08 -0.22
C PHE A 27 1.06 -11.42 0.30
N LYS A 28 1.28 -12.66 0.75
CA LYS A 28 2.59 -13.14 1.20
C LYS A 28 3.65 -13.04 0.10
N ASN A 29 3.29 -13.35 -1.15
CA ASN A 29 4.23 -13.22 -2.27
C ASN A 29 4.65 -11.77 -2.57
N PHE A 30 3.74 -10.81 -2.39
CA PHE A 30 4.03 -9.38 -2.63
C PHE A 30 4.70 -8.70 -1.43
N PHE A 31 4.24 -8.97 -0.21
CA PHE A 31 4.62 -8.25 1.01
C PHE A 31 5.59 -9.04 1.91
N ARG A 32 5.70 -10.35 1.73
CA ARG A 32 6.61 -11.27 2.46
C ARG A 32 6.27 -11.52 3.93
N PHE A 33 5.06 -11.20 4.35
CA PHE A 33 4.48 -11.54 5.65
C PHE A 33 2.97 -11.81 5.50
N SER A 34 2.33 -12.39 6.53
CA SER A 34 0.88 -12.65 6.53
C SER A 34 0.06 -11.37 6.65
N ARG A 35 -1.20 -11.39 6.19
CA ARG A 35 -2.11 -10.25 6.42
C ARG A 35 -2.36 -9.98 7.89
N GLU A 36 -2.39 -11.02 8.70
CA GLU A 36 -2.58 -10.90 10.15
C GLU A 36 -1.44 -10.09 10.77
N MET A 37 -0.19 -10.47 10.49
CA MET A 37 0.99 -9.73 10.96
C MET A 37 0.99 -8.28 10.45
N ALA A 38 0.60 -8.05 9.20
CA ALA A 38 0.44 -6.72 8.63
C ALA A 38 -0.55 -5.87 9.46
N THR A 39 -1.69 -6.47 9.80
CA THR A 39 -2.78 -5.83 10.52
C THR A 39 -2.37 -5.49 11.94
N GLU A 40 -1.68 -6.41 12.63
CA GLU A 40 -1.13 -6.16 13.97
C GLU A 40 -0.13 -5.01 13.98
N ILE A 41 0.80 -4.99 13.02
CA ILE A 41 1.78 -3.90 12.89
C ILE A 41 1.07 -2.57 12.65
N ILE A 42 0.07 -2.54 11.76
CA ILE A 42 -0.71 -1.33 11.48
C ILE A 42 -1.42 -0.85 12.74
N ASN A 43 -2.08 -1.75 13.48
CA ASN A 43 -2.79 -1.39 14.71
C ASN A 43 -1.84 -0.85 15.76
N MET A 44 -0.66 -1.49 15.94
CA MET A 44 0.38 -1.04 16.87
C MET A 44 0.91 0.37 16.53
N LEU A 45 1.09 0.64 15.24
CA LEU A 45 1.62 1.93 14.78
C LEU A 45 0.54 3.00 14.67
N SER A 46 -0.74 2.63 14.50
CA SER A 46 -1.85 3.56 14.24
C SER A 46 -1.96 4.69 15.27
N SER A 47 -1.73 4.38 16.56
CA SER A 47 -1.75 5.36 17.66
C SER A 47 -0.55 6.31 17.66
N HIS A 48 0.54 5.92 17.01
CA HIS A 48 1.78 6.68 16.89
C HIS A 48 1.86 7.45 15.55
N LEU A 49 1.05 7.06 14.57
CA LEU A 49 0.91 7.78 13.32
C LEU A 49 0.09 9.05 13.59
N ARG A 50 0.74 10.22 13.46
CA ARG A 50 0.01 11.49 13.44
C ARG A 50 -1.06 11.39 12.36
N TYR A 51 -2.31 11.69 12.71
CA TYR A 51 -3.41 11.88 11.76
C TYR A 51 -3.00 13.00 10.78
N THR A 52 -2.25 12.63 9.75
CA THR A 52 -1.99 13.50 8.64
C THR A 52 -3.28 13.43 7.87
N ARG A 53 -4.18 14.41 8.07
CA ARG A 53 -5.20 14.69 7.08
C ARG A 53 -4.44 14.77 5.76
N ARG A 54 -4.56 13.74 4.92
CA ARG A 54 -4.14 13.88 3.53
C ARG A 54 -4.90 15.09 3.03
N SER A 55 -4.19 16.15 2.71
CA SER A 55 -4.73 17.26 1.93
C SER A 55 -5.04 16.70 0.54
N THR A 56 -6.12 15.94 0.41
CA THR A 56 -6.73 15.62 -0.88
C THR A 56 -7.60 16.78 -1.36
N ALA A 57 -7.59 17.91 -0.65
CA ALA A 57 -8.04 19.17 -1.22
C ALA A 57 -7.14 19.44 -2.44
N ILE A 58 -7.67 19.11 -3.61
CA ILE A 58 -7.24 19.70 -4.86
C ILE A 58 -7.19 21.20 -4.58
N ALA A 59 -6.03 21.84 -4.80
CA ALA A 59 -5.94 23.28 -4.64
C ALA A 59 -7.10 23.90 -5.43
N LYS A 60 -7.82 24.88 -4.86
CA LYS A 60 -8.98 25.51 -5.52
C LYS A 60 -8.68 25.95 -6.96
N GLU A 61 -7.42 26.25 -7.23
CA GLU A 61 -6.84 26.66 -8.50
C GLU A 61 -6.82 25.55 -9.57
N LEU A 62 -6.98 24.29 -9.16
CA LEU A 62 -6.99 23.09 -10.01
C LEU A 62 -8.41 22.52 -10.20
N HIS A 63 -9.46 23.17 -9.67
CA HIS A 63 -10.84 22.86 -10.05
C HIS A 63 -11.12 23.53 -11.41
N LEU A 64 -11.25 22.71 -12.47
CA LEU A 64 -11.76 23.10 -13.78
C LEU A 64 -13.26 23.43 -13.72
#